data_AF-A0A7S1PK86-F1
#
_entry.id   AF-A0A7S1PK86-F1
#
_cell.length_a   1.000
_cell.length_b   1.000
_cell.length_c   1.000
_cell.angle_alpha   90.00
_cell.angle_beta   90.00
_cell.angle_gamma   90.00
#
_symmetry.space_group_name_H-M   'P 1'
#
loop_
_entity.id
_entity.type
_entity.pdbx_description
1 polymer ?
#
loop_
_entity_poly.entity_id
_entity_poly.type
_entity_poly.pdbx_seq_one_letter_code
_entity_poly.pdbx_strand_id
1 'polypeptide(L)'
;ARDLFYGLWVPDLFMQRVKADAEWTLFCPNQAFDAETGKGLIDVWGEEFERLYTQMEAAGKGFKTVKAQQLWFRILESQMETGTPYMLYKDHANRKSNQQNLGTIHSSNLCTEIIEYTSPDEVAVCNLASIALNSFASSEGKEYDFEGLYRVTKVATKNLNKVIDRNYY
;
A
#
# COMPACT_ATOMS: atom_id res chain seq x y z
N ALA A 1 -3.40 1.98 -21.82
CA ALA A 1 -3.28 0.52 -21.65
C ALA A 1 -4.55 0.03 -20.95
N ARG A 2 -5.40 -0.77 -21.62
CA ARG A 2 -6.68 -1.22 -21.03
C ARG A 2 -6.58 -2.57 -20.31
N ASP A 3 -5.51 -3.32 -20.58
CA ASP A 3 -5.25 -4.64 -19.96
C ASP A 3 -4.45 -4.53 -18.65
N LEU A 4 -4.30 -3.32 -18.10
CA LEU A 4 -3.62 -3.06 -16.83
C LEU A 4 -4.63 -2.60 -15.77
N PHE A 5 -4.35 -2.96 -14.52
CA PHE A 5 -5.07 -2.46 -13.35
C PHE A 5 -4.26 -1.35 -12.68
N TYR A 6 -4.95 -0.32 -12.19
CA TYR A 6 -4.33 0.86 -11.60
C TYR A 6 -4.58 0.91 -10.09
N GLY A 7 -3.53 1.19 -9.32
CA GLY A 7 -3.60 1.43 -7.88
C GLY A 7 -2.84 2.69 -7.49
N LEU A 8 -3.35 3.42 -6.51
CA LEU A 8 -2.71 4.60 -5.94
C LEU A 8 -2.11 4.26 -4.58
N TRP A 9 -0.82 4.62 -4.42
CA TRP A 9 -0.08 4.55 -3.16
C TRP A 9 -0.05 5.94 -2.52
N VAL A 10 -1.05 6.23 -1.69
CA VAL A 10 -1.42 7.57 -1.26
C VAL A 10 -0.77 7.91 0.10
N PRO A 11 0.06 8.97 0.18
CA PRO A 11 0.57 9.46 1.46
C PRO A 11 -0.52 10.19 2.26
N ASP A 12 -0.43 10.15 3.59
CA ASP A 12 -1.37 10.82 4.52
C ASP A 12 -1.43 12.33 4.19
N LEU A 13 -0.29 12.95 3.86
CA LEU A 13 -0.20 14.37 3.47
C LEU A 13 -1.14 14.75 2.32
N PHE A 14 -1.29 13.89 1.31
CA PHE A 14 -2.18 14.19 0.19
C PHE A 14 -3.63 14.32 0.69
N MET A 15 -4.08 13.39 1.53
CA MET A 15 -5.43 13.40 2.11
C MET A 15 -5.64 14.60 3.03
N GLN A 16 -4.62 14.98 3.81
CA GLN A 16 -4.65 16.19 4.64
C GLN A 16 -4.83 17.44 3.77
N ARG A 17 -4.10 17.55 2.65
CA ARG A 17 -4.21 18.70 1.73
C ARG A 17 -5.53 18.75 0.97
N VAL A 18 -6.08 17.60 0.58
CA VAL A 18 -7.44 17.52 0.00
C VAL A 18 -8.47 18.06 0.98
N LYS A 19 -8.41 17.62 2.24
CA LYS A 19 -9.32 18.06 3.31
C LYS A 19 -9.21 19.56 3.61
N ALA A 20 -8.00 20.11 3.53
CA ALA A 20 -7.74 21.53 3.79
C ALA A 20 -7.94 22.46 2.58
N ASP A 21 -8.35 21.94 1.42
CA ASP A 21 -8.37 22.67 0.13
C ASP A 21 -7.03 23.36 -0.21
N ALA A 22 -5.94 22.69 0.17
CA ALA A 22 -4.58 23.16 -0.04
C ALA A 22 -4.07 22.80 -1.45
N GLU A 23 -2.89 23.32 -1.77
CA GLU A 23 -2.20 23.00 -3.01
C GLU A 23 -1.43 21.68 -2.91
N TRP A 24 -1.23 21.01 -4.03
CA TRP A 24 -0.44 19.80 -4.17
C TRP A 24 0.57 19.99 -5.31
N THR A 25 1.84 19.78 -5.02
CA THR A 25 2.93 19.86 -5.99
C THR A 25 3.25 18.49 -6.58
N LEU A 26 3.39 18.48 -7.90
CA LEU A 26 3.81 17.34 -8.69
C LEU A 26 5.31 17.43 -8.94
N PHE A 27 5.99 16.29 -8.78
CA PHE A 27 7.43 16.16 -8.86
C PHE A 27 7.84 15.18 -9.95
N CYS A 28 8.98 15.44 -10.60
CA CYS A 28 9.65 14.46 -11.45
C CYS A 28 10.66 13.69 -10.58
N PRO A 29 10.57 12.35 -10.46
CA PRO A 29 11.46 11.59 -9.57
C PRO A 29 12.95 11.71 -9.96
N ASN A 30 13.25 11.95 -11.24
CA ASN A 30 14.63 12.17 -11.71
C ASN A 30 15.21 13.53 -11.29
N GLN A 31 14.38 14.46 -10.83
CA GLN A 31 14.77 15.83 -10.47
C GLN A 31 14.57 16.11 -8.97
N ALA A 32 13.57 15.46 -8.37
CA ALA A 32 13.14 15.67 -7.00
C ALA A 32 13.55 14.49 -6.12
N PHE A 33 14.83 14.48 -5.78
CA PHE A 33 15.44 13.57 -4.80
C PHE A 33 16.37 14.37 -3.87
N ASP A 34 16.67 13.78 -2.72
CA ASP A 34 17.69 14.26 -1.80
C ASP A 34 19.07 13.93 -2.38
N ALA A 35 19.86 14.98 -2.66
CA ALA A 35 21.17 14.82 -3.29
C ALA A 35 22.23 14.22 -2.36
N GLU A 36 22.05 14.31 -1.04
CA GLU A 36 23.00 13.77 -0.06
C GLU A 36 22.75 12.28 0.18
N THR A 37 21.48 11.90 0.34
CA THR A 37 21.09 10.51 0.64
C THR A 37 20.76 9.69 -0.59
N GLY A 38 20.55 10.33 -1.74
CA GLY A 38 20.08 9.68 -2.97
C GLY A 38 18.60 9.26 -2.94
N LYS A 39 17.89 9.50 -1.83
CA LYS A 39 16.50 9.05 -1.65
C LYS A 39 15.51 9.99 -2.33
N GLY A 40 14.52 9.40 -3.00
CA GLY A 40 13.35 10.08 -3.52
C GLY A 40 12.16 10.00 -2.56
N LEU A 41 11.05 10.63 -2.97
CA LEU A 41 9.78 10.61 -2.23
C LEU A 41 9.17 9.20 -2.11
N ILE A 42 9.55 8.27 -2.99
CA ILE A 42 9.07 6.89 -2.93
C ILE A 42 9.73 6.12 -1.78
N ASP A 43 10.97 6.46 -1.43
CA ASP A 43 11.84 5.73 -0.49
C ASP A 43 11.60 6.08 0.99
N VAL A 44 10.71 7.03 1.27
CA VAL A 44 10.40 7.53 2.64
C VAL A 44 8.90 7.58 2.87
N TRP A 45 8.42 7.47 4.11
CA TRP A 45 6.99 7.50 4.45
C TRP A 45 6.74 8.31 5.73
N GLY A 46 5.48 8.64 6.01
CA GLY A 46 5.06 9.36 7.21
C GLY A 46 5.74 10.73 7.35
N GLU A 47 6.21 11.06 8.55
CA GLU A 47 6.82 12.35 8.86
C GLU A 47 8.07 12.64 8.01
N GLU A 48 8.85 11.61 7.67
CA GLU A 48 10.03 11.76 6.81
C GLU A 48 9.62 12.15 5.38
N PHE A 49 8.54 11.55 4.85
CA PHE A 49 7.95 11.95 3.59
C PHE A 49 7.45 13.39 3.62
N GLU A 50 6.70 13.78 4.67
CA GLU A 50 6.17 15.14 4.79
C GLU A 50 7.29 16.19 4.82
N ARG A 51 8.34 15.93 5.58
CA ARG A 51 9.52 16.79 5.65
C ARG A 51 10.22 16.90 4.29
N LEU A 52 10.49 15.78 3.64
CA LEU A 52 11.20 15.77 2.36
C LEU A 52 10.37 16.45 1.26
N TYR A 53 9.07 16.17 1.20
CA TYR A 53 8.14 16.75 0.24
C TYR A 53 8.09 18.28 0.37
N THR A 54 7.87 18.79 1.59
CA THR A 54 7.80 20.24 1.84
C THR A 54 9.15 20.95 1.60
N GLN A 55 10.27 20.30 1.91
CA GLN A 55 11.60 20.80 1.57
C GLN A 55 11.78 20.92 0.05
N MET A 56 11.34 19.93 -0.73
CA MET A 56 11.41 19.97 -2.20
C MET A 56 10.51 21.04 -2.81
N GLU A 57 9.34 21.28 -2.22
CA GLU A 57 8.46 22.40 -2.61
C GLU A 57 9.17 23.74 -2.38
N ALA A 58 9.72 23.96 -1.18
CA ALA A 58 10.41 25.19 -0.82
C ALA A 58 11.66 25.44 -1.69
N ALA A 59 12.35 24.37 -2.10
CA ALA A 59 13.48 24.43 -3.01
C ALA A 59 13.09 24.63 -4.49
N GLY A 60 11.80 24.73 -4.82
CA GLY A 60 11.32 24.93 -6.19
C GLY A 60 11.57 23.74 -7.11
N LYS A 61 11.75 22.51 -6.56
CA LYS A 61 11.96 21.29 -7.36
C LYS A 61 10.67 20.73 -7.99
N GLY A 62 9.52 21.33 -7.66
CA GLY A 62 8.23 20.96 -8.23
C GLY A 62 8.10 21.44 -9.67
N PHE A 63 7.58 20.59 -10.57
CA PHE A 63 7.37 20.98 -11.96
C PHE A 63 5.99 21.62 -12.19
N LYS A 64 5.01 21.31 -11.33
CA LYS A 64 3.65 21.86 -11.42
C LYS A 64 2.95 21.79 -10.06
N THR A 65 2.26 22.86 -9.69
CA THR A 65 1.39 22.90 -8.50
C THR A 65 -0.07 23.03 -8.93
N VAL A 66 -0.96 22.27 -8.29
CA VAL A 66 -2.40 22.25 -8.55
C VAL A 66 -3.16 22.28 -7.23
N LYS A 67 -4.47 22.54 -7.24
CA LYS A 67 -5.29 22.32 -6.05
C LYS A 67 -5.42 20.82 -5.77
N ALA A 68 -5.21 20.39 -4.52
CA ALA A 68 -5.28 18.98 -4.14
C ALA A 68 -6.67 18.39 -4.47
N GLN A 69 -7.74 19.16 -4.25
CA GLN A 69 -9.11 18.76 -4.59
C GLN A 69 -9.31 18.54 -6.09
N GLN A 70 -8.62 19.29 -6.98
CA GLN A 70 -8.72 19.06 -8.42
C GLN A 70 -8.19 17.67 -8.79
N LEU A 71 -7.07 17.24 -8.21
CA LEU A 71 -6.56 15.88 -8.40
C LEU A 71 -7.50 14.84 -7.80
N TRP A 72 -8.03 15.11 -6.60
CA TRP A 72 -9.01 14.25 -5.96
C TRP A 72 -10.26 14.02 -6.82
N PHE A 73 -10.83 15.08 -7.39
CA PHE A 73 -11.98 14.96 -8.30
C PHE A 73 -11.67 14.11 -9.54
N ARG A 74 -10.45 14.19 -10.09
CA ARG A 74 -10.03 13.31 -11.20
C ARG A 74 -9.92 11.85 -10.80
N ILE A 75 -9.47 11.57 -9.57
CA ILE A 75 -9.44 10.20 -9.02
C ILE A 75 -10.87 9.66 -8.92
N LEU A 76 -11.79 10.45 -8.36
CA LEU A 76 -13.20 10.06 -8.22
C LEU A 76 -13.89 9.87 -9.58
N GLU A 77 -13.64 10.75 -10.55
CA GLU A 77 -14.13 10.64 -11.92
C GLU A 77 -13.71 9.31 -12.56
N SER A 78 -12.41 8.97 -12.48
CA SER A 78 -11.90 7.67 -12.94
C SER A 78 -12.56 6.48 -12.25
N GLN A 79 -12.78 6.57 -10.94
CA GLN A 79 -13.42 5.51 -10.16
C GLN A 79 -14.90 5.34 -10.55
N MET A 80 -15.61 6.43 -10.84
CA MET A 80 -17.00 6.38 -11.32
C MET A 80 -17.08 5.74 -12.71
N GLU A 81 -16.13 6.05 -13.61
CA GLU A 81 -16.13 5.54 -14.98
C GLU A 81 -15.66 4.09 -15.09
N THR A 82 -14.70 3.68 -14.26
CA THR A 82 -13.96 2.41 -14.46
C THR A 82 -13.90 1.50 -13.23
N GLY A 83 -14.33 1.97 -12.06
CA GLY A 83 -14.13 1.29 -10.78
C GLY A 83 -12.69 1.34 -10.25
N THR A 84 -11.77 2.05 -10.94
CA THR A 84 -10.33 2.14 -10.61
C THR A 84 -9.86 3.60 -10.67
N PRO A 85 -8.78 3.99 -9.95
CA PRO A 85 -7.77 3.15 -9.32
C PRO A 85 -8.17 2.61 -7.94
N TYR A 86 -7.51 1.51 -7.54
CA TYR A 86 -7.49 1.05 -6.15
C TYR A 86 -6.86 2.12 -5.26
N MET A 87 -7.28 2.15 -3.99
CA MET A 87 -6.82 3.14 -3.02
C MET A 87 -6.08 2.44 -1.88
N LEU A 88 -4.80 2.77 -1.72
CA LEU A 88 -3.97 2.23 -0.67
C LEU A 88 -3.25 3.37 0.05
N TYR A 89 -3.26 3.35 1.37
CA TYR A 89 -2.66 4.41 2.20
C TYR A 89 -1.25 4.02 2.61
N LYS A 90 -0.27 4.61 1.91
CA LYS A 90 1.18 4.32 2.02
C LYS A 90 1.65 4.32 3.46
N ASP A 91 1.32 5.38 4.19
CA ASP A 91 1.86 5.59 5.54
C ASP A 91 1.24 4.62 6.53
N HIS A 92 -0.05 4.32 6.41
CA HIS A 92 -0.69 3.28 7.22
C HIS A 92 -0.14 1.88 6.93
N ALA A 93 0.13 1.57 5.66
CA ALA A 93 0.68 0.29 5.27
C ALA A 93 2.11 0.09 5.81
N ASN A 94 2.96 1.12 5.68
CA ASN A 94 4.32 1.10 6.21
C ASN A 94 4.36 1.09 7.74
N ARG A 95 3.63 2.00 8.41
CA ARG A 95 3.63 2.18 9.87
C ARG A 95 3.22 0.93 10.65
N LYS A 96 2.37 0.09 10.07
CA LYS A 96 1.82 -1.11 10.72
C LYS A 96 2.43 -2.41 10.20
N SER A 97 3.42 -2.34 9.30
CA SER A 97 4.06 -3.53 8.76
C SER A 97 5.12 -4.04 9.73
N ASN A 98 5.11 -5.36 9.96
CA ASN A 98 6.20 -6.04 10.66
C ASN A 98 7.50 -6.08 9.83
N GLN A 99 7.46 -5.71 8.55
CA GLN A 99 8.61 -5.62 7.65
C GLN A 99 9.18 -4.20 7.54
N GLN A 100 8.72 -3.23 8.33
CA GLN A 100 9.23 -1.85 8.29
C GLN A 100 10.75 -1.75 8.54
N ASN A 101 11.34 -2.77 9.17
CA ASN A 101 12.77 -2.88 9.41
C ASN A 101 13.60 -3.16 8.14
N LEU A 102 12.96 -3.58 7.04
CA LEU A 102 13.63 -3.85 5.76
C LEU A 102 13.76 -2.58 4.91
N GLY A 103 12.84 -1.62 5.08
CA GLY A 103 12.80 -0.37 4.35
C GLY A 103 11.37 0.08 4.06
N THR A 104 11.24 1.09 3.20
CA THR A 104 9.93 1.58 2.75
C THR A 104 9.30 0.58 1.77
N ILE A 105 8.05 0.21 2.04
CA ILE A 105 7.22 -0.59 1.15
C ILE A 105 6.63 0.34 0.08
N HIS A 106 6.83 -0.04 -1.18
CA HIS A 106 6.54 0.81 -2.34
C HIS A 106 5.18 0.54 -2.99
N SER A 107 4.59 -0.62 -2.77
CA SER A 107 3.30 -0.99 -3.36
C SER A 107 2.61 -2.12 -2.58
N SER A 108 1.43 -2.49 -3.05
CA SER A 108 0.78 -3.77 -2.73
C SER A 108 0.83 -4.70 -3.93
N ASN A 109 0.06 -5.80 -3.92
CA ASN A 109 -0.13 -6.72 -5.03
C ASN A 109 -1.37 -6.33 -5.88
N LEU A 110 -1.69 -7.19 -6.85
CA LEU A 110 -2.84 -7.04 -7.75
C LEU A 110 -4.18 -6.89 -7.01
N CYS A 111 -4.36 -7.63 -5.93
CA CYS A 111 -5.64 -7.72 -5.22
C CYS A 111 -5.71 -6.84 -3.95
N THR A 112 -4.66 -6.05 -3.69
CA THR A 112 -4.56 -5.00 -2.64
C THR A 112 -4.46 -5.49 -1.19
N GLU A 113 -4.38 -6.80 -0.95
CA GLU A 113 -4.35 -7.40 0.39
C GLU A 113 -2.93 -7.62 0.95
N ILE A 114 -1.91 -7.65 0.08
CA ILE A 114 -0.53 -7.97 0.46
C ILE A 114 0.33 -6.73 0.54
N ILE A 115 1.01 -6.56 1.67
CA ILE A 115 1.88 -5.42 1.97
C ILE A 115 3.25 -5.99 2.35
N GLU A 116 4.11 -6.17 1.36
CA GLU A 116 5.44 -6.77 1.50
C GLU A 116 6.50 -5.87 0.88
N TYR A 117 7.69 -5.87 1.47
CA TYR A 117 8.85 -5.13 0.98
C TYR A 117 9.32 -5.65 -0.38
N THR A 118 9.77 -4.73 -1.24
CA THR A 118 10.39 -5.04 -2.53
C THR A 118 11.58 -4.14 -2.78
N SER A 119 12.56 -4.67 -3.52
CA SER A 119 13.78 -3.94 -3.91
C SER A 119 14.19 -4.37 -5.33
N PRO A 120 15.22 -3.76 -5.95
CA PRO A 120 15.73 -4.21 -7.23
C PRO A 120 16.15 -5.69 -7.25
N ASP A 121 16.57 -6.22 -6.10
CA ASP A 121 17.06 -7.59 -5.94
C ASP A 121 16.03 -8.52 -5.27
N GLU A 122 14.90 -7.99 -4.79
CA GLU A 122 13.88 -8.73 -4.04
C GLU A 122 12.48 -8.55 -4.65
N VAL A 123 11.96 -9.62 -5.24
CA VAL A 123 10.57 -9.71 -5.69
C VAL A 123 9.74 -10.44 -4.62
N ALA A 124 8.83 -9.72 -3.98
CA ALA A 124 7.91 -10.27 -2.99
C ALA A 124 6.97 -11.33 -3.59
N VAL A 125 6.62 -12.36 -2.80
CA VAL A 125 5.75 -13.45 -3.27
C VAL A 125 4.69 -13.78 -2.23
N CYS A 126 3.46 -13.88 -2.72
CA CYS A 126 2.30 -14.17 -1.88
C CYS A 126 1.96 -15.67 -1.85
N ASN A 127 1.96 -16.28 -0.66
CA ASN A 127 1.50 -17.65 -0.43
C ASN A 127 0.13 -17.65 0.28
N LEU A 128 -0.93 -18.01 -0.45
CA LEU A 128 -2.31 -17.83 0.00
C LEU A 128 -3.03 -19.15 0.31
N ALA A 129 -3.90 -19.09 1.33
CA ALA A 129 -4.97 -20.04 1.57
C ALA A 129 -6.18 -19.30 2.17
N SER A 130 -7.38 -19.85 2.02
CA SER A 130 -8.60 -19.33 2.63
C SER A 130 -9.21 -20.38 3.58
N ILE A 131 -9.84 -19.90 4.66
CA ILE A 131 -10.52 -20.74 5.64
C ILE A 131 -12.02 -20.51 5.50
N ALA A 132 -12.80 -21.58 5.30
CA ALA A 132 -14.25 -21.52 5.19
C ALA A 132 -14.89 -21.22 6.57
N LEU A 133 -15.10 -19.95 6.89
CA LEU A 133 -15.60 -19.50 8.19
C LEU A 133 -16.97 -20.10 8.58
N ASN A 134 -17.81 -20.42 7.60
CA ASN A 134 -19.12 -21.03 7.82
C ASN A 134 -19.02 -22.45 8.41
N SER A 135 -17.90 -23.15 8.26
CA SER A 135 -17.70 -24.49 8.84
C SER A 135 -17.60 -24.49 10.37
N PHE A 136 -17.35 -23.33 10.99
CA PHE A 136 -17.28 -23.16 12.45
C PHE A 136 -18.54 -22.49 13.02
N ALA A 137 -19.49 -22.11 12.15
CA ALA A 137 -20.79 -21.64 12.57
C ALA A 137 -21.61 -22.82 13.07
N SER A 138 -22.36 -22.62 14.16
CA SER A 138 -23.26 -23.63 14.66
C SER A 138 -24.62 -23.55 13.97
N SER A 139 -25.29 -24.71 13.86
CA SER A 139 -26.74 -24.75 13.78
C SER A 139 -27.32 -24.85 15.21
N GLU A 140 -28.51 -24.28 15.42
CA GLU A 140 -29.30 -24.42 16.66
C GLU A 140 -28.82 -23.61 17.89
N GLY A 141 -28.32 -22.39 17.69
CA GLY A 141 -28.12 -21.42 18.79
C GLY A 141 -26.89 -21.70 19.66
N LYS A 142 -25.96 -22.56 19.23
CA LYS A 142 -24.66 -22.71 19.89
C LYS A 142 -23.71 -21.58 19.50
N GLU A 143 -22.70 -21.33 20.31
CA GLU A 143 -21.66 -20.36 20.01
C GLU A 143 -20.78 -20.82 18.82
N TYR A 144 -20.09 -19.85 18.21
CA TYR A 144 -19.17 -20.08 17.11
C TYR A 144 -17.91 -20.84 17.59
N ASP A 145 -17.45 -21.86 16.85
CA ASP A 145 -16.32 -22.70 17.26
C ASP A 145 -14.95 -22.02 16.99
N PHE A 146 -14.60 -21.07 17.84
CA PHE A 146 -13.31 -20.37 17.79
C PHE A 146 -12.10 -21.28 18.02
N GLU A 147 -12.26 -22.34 18.84
CA GLU A 147 -11.20 -23.32 19.09
C GLU A 147 -10.92 -24.19 17.86
N GLY A 148 -11.97 -24.60 17.13
CA GLY A 148 -11.86 -25.24 15.84
C GLY A 148 -11.17 -24.36 14.81
N LEU A 149 -11.57 -23.10 14.71
CA LEU A 149 -10.94 -22.13 13.82
C LEU A 149 -9.45 -21.99 14.14
N TYR A 150 -9.08 -21.83 15.41
CA TYR A 150 -7.69 -21.76 15.84
C TYR A 150 -6.86 -22.99 15.43
N ARG A 151 -7.41 -24.20 15.61
CA ARG A 151 -6.74 -25.45 15.20
C ARG A 151 -6.51 -25.51 13.70
N VAL A 152 -7.51 -25.15 12.89
CA VAL A 152 -7.40 -25.16 11.42
C VAL A 152 -6.42 -24.10 10.93
N THR A 153 -6.45 -22.90 11.50
CA THR A 153 -5.50 -21.82 11.17
C THR A 153 -4.05 -22.27 11.40
N LYS A 154 -3.75 -22.94 12.52
CA LYS A 154 -2.40 -23.49 12.76
C LYS A 154 -1.93 -24.46 11.69
N VAL A 155 -2.83 -25.31 11.17
CA VAL A 155 -2.51 -26.25 10.10
C VAL A 155 -2.25 -25.49 8.79
N ALA A 156 -3.11 -24.54 8.45
CA ALA A 156 -2.94 -23.70 7.26
C ALA A 156 -1.59 -22.96 7.27
N THR A 157 -1.22 -22.33 8.39
CA THR A 157 0.08 -21.65 8.56
C THR A 157 1.25 -22.60 8.33
N LYS A 158 1.24 -23.80 8.92
CA LYS A 158 2.31 -24.79 8.71
C LYS A 158 2.38 -25.30 7.27
N ASN A 159 1.23 -25.43 6.61
CA ASN A 159 1.18 -25.85 5.21
C ASN A 159 1.77 -24.77 4.31
N LEU A 160 1.37 -23.50 4.48
CA LEU A 160 1.92 -22.37 3.73
C LEU A 160 3.43 -22.22 3.96
N ASN A 161 3.92 -22.42 5.18
CA ASN A 161 5.36 -22.42 5.45
C ASN A 161 6.11 -23.49 4.64
N LYS A 162 5.52 -24.69 4.45
CA LYS A 162 6.13 -25.73 3.61
C LYS A 162 6.04 -25.42 2.12
N VAL A 163 5.06 -24.61 1.69
CA VAL A 163 4.95 -24.18 0.29
C VAL A 163 6.14 -23.30 -0.08
N ILE A 164 6.58 -22.41 0.83
CA ILE A 164 7.77 -21.57 0.61
C ILE A 164 8.98 -22.42 0.16
N ASP A 165 9.27 -23.50 0.88
CA ASP A 165 10.43 -24.37 0.57
C ASP A 165 10.25 -25.23 -0.69
N ARG A 166 9.01 -25.47 -1.12
CA ARG A 166 8.69 -26.41 -2.21
C ARG A 166 8.32 -25.72 -3.51
N ASN A 167 8.04 -24.43 -3.48
CA ASN A 167 7.59 -23.70 -4.64
C ASN A 167 8.74 -23.57 -5.65
N TYR A 168 8.39 -23.58 -6.94
CA TYR A 168 9.33 -23.32 -8.03
C TYR A 168 9.20 -21.84 -8.41
N TYR A 169 10.30 -21.10 -8.27
CA TYR A 169 10.39 -19.67 -8.55
C TYR A 169 11.10 -19.43 -9.88
#